data_AF-A0A1A2GEJ9-F1
#
_entry.id   AF-A0A1A2GEJ9-F1
#
_cell.length_a   1.000
_cell.length_b   1.000
_cell.length_c   1.000
_cell.angle_alpha   90.00
_cell.angle_beta   90.00
_cell.angle_gamma   90.00
#
_symmetry.space_group_name_H-M   'P 1'
#
loop_
_entity.id
_entity.type
_entity.pdbx_description
1 polymer ?
#
loop_
_entity_poly.entity_id
_entity_poly.type
_entity_poly.pdbx_seq_one_letter_code
_entity_poly.pdbx_strand_id
1 'polypeptide(L)'
;MRAAQQGMREYGLDVTMDTIAALAEVDRRTVFRHFPTREDIMSAAFVAMHADYLRDVPPYAGEDWQDWLVEVARWEHHTSAQFRRLLWDFQTRHLSTRMAAVFDKELRAHKETWAMITSTLWQAAGGDGPSPELLRQIVNTHLSPMFTQAVLRDAEGTADLAAEWATTAIASTLRQLLGAQGVEA
;
A
#
# COMPACT_ATOMS: atom_id res chain seq x y z
N MET A 1 -7.58 -6.39 18.04
CA MET A 1 -7.25 -5.95 16.66
C MET A 1 -5.83 -6.32 16.28
N ARG A 2 -4.79 -5.92 17.03
CA ARG A 2 -3.38 -6.27 16.74
C ARG A 2 -3.13 -7.76 16.45
N ALA A 3 -3.64 -8.67 17.27
CA ALA A 3 -3.53 -10.11 17.05
C ALA A 3 -4.15 -10.60 15.74
N ALA A 4 -5.29 -10.03 15.34
CA ALA A 4 -5.92 -10.34 14.06
C ALA A 4 -5.12 -9.78 12.88
N GLN A 5 -4.60 -8.55 12.98
CA GLN A 5 -3.72 -7.96 11.96
C GLN A 5 -2.42 -8.78 11.80
N GLN A 6 -1.82 -9.21 12.92
CA GLN A 6 -0.65 -10.10 12.91
C GLN A 6 -1.00 -11.43 12.23
N GLY A 7 -2.11 -12.06 12.61
CA GLY A 7 -2.56 -13.30 12.00
C GLY A 7 -2.81 -13.16 10.50
N MET A 8 -3.38 -12.04 10.05
CA MET A 8 -3.57 -11.76 8.62
C MET A 8 -2.25 -11.58 7.86
N ARG A 9 -1.23 -10.95 8.47
CA ARG A 9 0.11 -10.83 7.87
C ARG A 9 0.77 -12.19 7.66
N GLU A 10 0.71 -13.04 8.67
CA GLU A 10 1.43 -14.32 8.71
C GLU A 10 0.67 -15.42 7.94
N TYR A 11 -0.64 -15.49 8.13
CA TYR A 11 -1.48 -16.57 7.61
C TYR A 11 -2.40 -16.15 6.46
N GLY A 12 -2.38 -14.88 6.05
CA GLY A 12 -3.26 -14.37 4.99
C GLY A 12 -4.74 -14.54 5.35
N LEU A 13 -5.55 -14.87 4.34
CA LEU A 13 -6.97 -15.19 4.49
C LEU A 13 -7.21 -16.62 5.00
N ASP A 14 -6.19 -17.35 5.47
CA ASP A 14 -6.36 -18.66 6.12
C ASP A 14 -6.34 -18.58 7.65
N VAL A 15 -6.05 -17.40 8.23
CA VAL A 15 -6.00 -17.24 9.69
C VAL A 15 -7.31 -17.70 10.35
N THR A 16 -7.20 -18.54 11.39
CA THR A 16 -8.37 -19.09 12.08
C THR A 16 -8.73 -18.27 13.32
N MET A 17 -9.96 -18.42 13.82
CA MET A 17 -10.36 -17.81 15.09
C MET A 17 -9.50 -18.31 16.26
N ASP A 18 -9.08 -19.58 16.23
CA ASP A 18 -8.23 -20.17 17.26
C ASP A 18 -6.82 -19.55 17.22
N THR A 19 -6.27 -19.35 16.02
CA THR A 19 -5.00 -18.63 15.82
C THR A 19 -5.08 -17.21 16.36
N ILE A 20 -6.16 -16.48 16.07
CA ILE A 20 -6.33 -15.11 16.57
C ILE A 20 -6.47 -15.09 18.10
N ALA A 21 -7.21 -16.04 18.67
CA ALA A 21 -7.36 -16.17 20.11
C ALA A 21 -6.02 -16.45 20.80
N ALA A 22 -5.23 -17.37 20.24
CA ALA A 22 -3.89 -17.68 20.72
C ALA A 22 -2.94 -16.47 20.64
N LEU A 23 -2.92 -15.77 19.51
CA LEU A 23 -2.12 -14.53 19.32
C LEU A 23 -2.56 -13.39 20.25
N ALA A 24 -3.83 -13.38 20.67
CA ALA A 24 -4.38 -12.40 21.59
C ALA A 24 -4.26 -12.83 23.07
N GLU A 25 -3.75 -14.04 23.34
CA GLU A 25 -3.67 -14.64 24.68
C GLU A 25 -5.04 -14.67 25.40
N VAL A 26 -6.12 -14.94 24.65
CA VAL A 26 -7.48 -15.05 25.18
C VAL A 26 -8.16 -16.35 24.76
N ASP A 27 -9.21 -16.74 25.48
CA ASP A 27 -10.07 -17.84 25.07
C ASP A 27 -10.89 -17.51 23.80
N ARG A 28 -11.13 -18.52 22.96
CA ARG A 28 -11.92 -18.40 21.72
C ARG A 28 -13.31 -17.78 21.95
N ARG A 29 -13.98 -18.10 23.06
CA ARG A 29 -15.29 -17.53 23.44
C ARG A 29 -15.21 -16.02 23.64
N THR A 30 -14.09 -15.51 24.15
CA THR A 30 -13.86 -14.07 24.29
C THR A 30 -13.82 -13.40 22.93
N VAL A 31 -13.13 -13.98 21.95
CA VAL A 31 -13.10 -13.44 20.58
C VAL A 31 -14.50 -13.44 19.96
N PHE A 32 -15.24 -14.55 20.05
CA PHE A 32 -16.61 -14.64 19.49
C PHE A 32 -17.60 -13.68 20.13
N ARG A 33 -17.43 -13.34 21.41
CA ARG A 33 -18.28 -12.35 22.08
C ARG A 33 -18.16 -10.96 21.43
N HIS A 34 -16.99 -10.63 20.89
CA HIS A 34 -16.76 -9.34 20.21
C HIS A 34 -16.94 -9.42 18.71
N PHE A 35 -16.68 -10.58 18.10
CA PHE A 35 -16.77 -10.82 16.66
C PHE A 35 -17.55 -12.11 16.41
N PRO A 36 -18.86 -12.01 16.14
CA PRO A 36 -19.74 -13.16 16.00
C PRO A 36 -19.26 -14.14 14.92
N THR A 37 -18.64 -13.62 13.87
CA THR A 37 -18.08 -14.42 12.79
C THR A 37 -16.59 -14.14 12.57
N ARG A 38 -15.91 -15.11 11.96
CA ARG A 38 -14.55 -14.94 11.46
C ARG A 38 -14.47 -13.78 10.46
N GLU A 39 -15.49 -13.64 9.61
CA GLU A 39 -15.53 -12.56 8.63
C GLU A 39 -15.59 -11.18 9.31
N ASP A 40 -16.32 -11.03 10.41
CA ASP A 40 -16.40 -9.76 11.16
C ASP A 40 -15.03 -9.31 11.68
N ILE A 41 -14.28 -10.22 12.30
CA ILE A 41 -12.94 -9.88 12.80
C ILE A 41 -11.96 -9.60 11.66
N MET A 42 -12.06 -10.35 10.55
CA MET A 42 -11.17 -10.17 9.40
C MET A 42 -11.42 -8.84 8.69
N SER A 43 -12.68 -8.47 8.47
CA SER A 43 -13.04 -7.19 7.87
C SER A 43 -12.62 -6.03 8.77
N ALA A 44 -12.88 -6.11 10.07
CA ALA A 44 -12.46 -5.08 11.02
C ALA A 44 -10.93 -4.95 11.11
N ALA A 45 -10.21 -6.07 11.11
CA ALA A 45 -8.75 -6.08 11.13
C ALA A 45 -8.16 -5.50 9.85
N PHE A 46 -8.72 -5.81 8.69
CA PHE A 46 -8.29 -5.23 7.41
C PHE A 46 -8.49 -3.72 7.36
N VAL A 47 -9.66 -3.22 7.78
CA VAL A 47 -9.92 -1.78 7.87
C VAL A 47 -8.94 -1.10 8.82
N ALA A 48 -8.70 -1.67 10.01
CA ALA A 48 -7.74 -1.11 10.95
C ALA A 48 -6.31 -1.10 10.38
N MET A 49 -5.92 -2.17 9.70
CA MET A 49 -4.61 -2.28 9.06
C MET A 49 -4.43 -1.31 7.90
N HIS A 50 -5.47 -1.07 7.11
CA HIS A 50 -5.45 -0.06 6.06
C HIS A 50 -5.36 1.35 6.65
N ALA A 51 -6.10 1.63 7.72
CA ALA A 51 -6.02 2.91 8.42
C ALA A 51 -4.64 3.14 9.07
N ASP A 52 -4.00 2.10 9.61
CA ASP A 52 -2.61 2.16 10.10
C ASP A 52 -1.65 2.42 8.93
N TYR A 53 -1.80 1.67 7.83
CA TYR A 53 -1.02 1.85 6.61
C TYR A 53 -1.08 3.29 6.08
N LEU A 54 -2.27 3.89 5.92
CA LEU A 54 -2.39 5.26 5.42
C LEU A 54 -1.82 6.31 6.38
N ARG A 55 -1.87 6.04 7.70
CA ARG A 55 -1.30 6.94 8.72
C ARG A 55 0.22 6.96 8.69
N ASP A 56 0.82 5.83 8.37
CA ASP A 56 2.27 5.64 8.41
C ASP A 56 2.96 6.07 7.11
N VAL A 57 2.20 6.50 6.09
CA VAL A 57 2.74 7.10 4.86
C VAL A 57 3.65 8.29 5.23
N PRO A 58 4.91 8.33 4.76
CA PRO A 58 5.82 9.45 5.04
C PRO A 58 5.24 10.79 4.56
N PRO A 59 5.02 11.77 5.46
CA PRO A 59 4.49 13.07 5.08
C PRO A 59 5.56 13.91 4.37
N TYR A 60 5.17 14.69 3.36
CA TYR A 60 6.07 15.66 2.76
C TYR A 60 6.22 16.88 3.68
N ALA A 61 7.44 17.15 4.14
CA ALA A 61 7.74 18.25 5.06
C ALA A 61 8.10 19.59 4.37
N GLY A 62 8.04 19.65 3.04
CA GLY A 62 8.46 20.83 2.26
C GLY A 62 9.96 20.91 1.96
N GLU A 63 10.69 19.83 2.22
CA GLU A 63 12.14 19.70 1.98
C GLU A 63 12.43 19.14 0.57
N ASP A 64 13.55 18.43 0.38
CA ASP A 64 13.91 17.84 -0.91
C ASP A 64 12.92 16.74 -1.32
N TRP A 65 12.19 16.95 -2.42
CA TRP A 65 11.24 15.98 -2.94
C TRP A 65 11.89 14.66 -3.36
N GLN A 66 13.19 14.67 -3.72
CA GLN A 66 13.92 13.47 -4.12
C GLN A 66 14.13 12.54 -2.93
N ASP A 67 14.57 13.11 -1.81
CA ASP A 67 14.75 12.37 -0.57
C ASP A 67 13.41 11.85 -0.05
N TRP A 68 12.37 12.69 -0.09
CA TRP A 68 11.01 12.26 0.27
C TRP A 68 10.49 11.14 -0.63
N LEU A 69 10.71 11.20 -1.96
CA LEU A 69 10.31 10.12 -2.87
C LEU A 69 11.03 8.81 -2.55
N VAL A 70 12.33 8.86 -2.21
CA VAL A 70 13.09 7.68 -1.76
C VAL A 70 12.47 7.10 -0.49
N GLU A 71 12.12 7.95 0.47
CA GLU A 71 11.49 7.53 1.73
C GLU A 71 10.13 6.86 1.48
N VAL A 72 9.25 7.49 0.69
CA VAL A 72 7.93 6.95 0.33
C VAL A 72 8.06 5.62 -0.40
N ALA A 73 8.96 5.52 -1.39
CA ALA A 73 9.16 4.29 -2.14
C ALA A 73 9.67 3.16 -1.21
N ARG A 74 10.66 3.44 -0.36
CA ARG A 74 11.16 2.45 0.61
C ARG A 74 10.06 1.99 1.55
N TRP A 75 9.34 2.94 2.14
CA TRP A 75 8.23 2.64 3.04
C TRP A 75 7.18 1.75 2.34
N GLU A 76 6.77 2.10 1.12
CA GLU A 76 5.76 1.34 0.37
C GLU A 76 6.22 -0.10 0.10
N HIS A 77 7.43 -0.26 -0.46
CA HIS A 77 7.90 -1.58 -0.87
C HIS A 77 8.24 -2.50 0.31
N HIS A 78 8.79 -1.96 1.40
CA HIS A 78 8.99 -2.75 2.63
C HIS A 78 7.66 -3.17 3.24
N THR A 79 6.69 -2.26 3.29
CA THR A 79 5.36 -2.54 3.81
C THR A 79 4.64 -3.59 2.95
N SER A 80 4.64 -3.42 1.63
CA SER A 80 4.09 -4.37 0.67
C SER A 80 4.76 -5.75 0.74
N ALA A 81 6.06 -5.83 0.99
CA ALA A 81 6.78 -7.09 1.16
C ALA A 81 6.30 -7.89 2.40
N GLN A 82 5.92 -7.20 3.48
CA GLN A 82 5.36 -7.81 4.70
C GLN A 82 3.94 -8.35 4.50
N PHE A 83 3.16 -7.73 3.60
CA PHE A 83 1.77 -8.14 3.31
C PHE A 83 1.65 -9.13 2.14
N ARG A 84 2.77 -9.65 1.63
CA ARG A 84 2.83 -10.50 0.43
C ARG A 84 1.77 -11.60 0.37
N ARG A 85 1.59 -12.39 1.44
CA ARG A 85 0.61 -13.49 1.45
C ARG A 85 -0.82 -12.96 1.38
N LEU A 86 -1.12 -11.93 2.15
CA LEU A 86 -2.44 -11.34 2.20
C LEU A 86 -2.83 -10.69 0.86
N LEU A 87 -1.91 -9.95 0.24
CA LEU A 87 -2.11 -9.33 -1.07
C LEU A 87 -2.35 -10.39 -2.16
N TRP A 88 -1.58 -11.48 -2.12
CA TRP A 88 -1.79 -12.62 -3.01
C TRP A 88 -3.18 -13.24 -2.83
N ASP A 89 -3.62 -13.44 -1.59
CA ASP A 89 -4.94 -13.99 -1.30
C ASP A 89 -6.07 -13.08 -1.82
N PHE A 90 -5.96 -11.76 -1.68
CA PHE A 90 -6.95 -10.82 -2.21
C PHE A 90 -7.08 -10.87 -3.73
N GLN A 91 -6.01 -11.22 -4.44
CA GLN A 91 -5.98 -11.23 -5.91
C GLN A 91 -6.39 -12.57 -6.51
N THR A 92 -6.12 -13.66 -5.80
CA THR A 92 -6.27 -15.02 -6.37
C THR A 92 -7.48 -15.75 -5.84
N ARG A 93 -8.05 -15.31 -4.71
CA ARG A 93 -9.19 -15.99 -4.09
C ARG A 93 -10.50 -15.29 -4.40
N HIS A 94 -11.56 -16.09 -4.35
CA HIS A 94 -12.91 -15.55 -4.31
C HIS A 94 -13.18 -15.00 -2.92
N LEU A 95 -13.30 -13.68 -2.83
CA LEU A 95 -13.71 -13.01 -1.60
C LEU A 95 -15.22 -13.17 -1.41
N SER A 96 -15.64 -13.32 -0.17
CA SER A 96 -17.04 -13.15 0.20
C SER A 96 -17.50 -11.73 -0.14
N THR A 97 -18.80 -11.54 -0.38
CA THR A 97 -19.38 -10.24 -0.78
C THR A 97 -19.01 -9.11 0.18
N ARG A 98 -19.04 -9.38 1.49
CA ARG A 98 -18.71 -8.38 2.51
C ARG A 98 -17.22 -8.04 2.49
N MET A 99 -16.33 -9.03 2.40
CA MET A 99 -14.90 -8.78 2.30
C MET A 99 -14.53 -8.03 1.01
N ALA A 100 -15.14 -8.40 -0.11
CA ALA A 100 -14.96 -7.70 -1.39
C ALA A 100 -15.38 -6.22 -1.28
N ALA A 101 -16.55 -5.94 -0.70
CA ALA A 101 -17.02 -4.57 -0.52
C ALA A 101 -16.09 -3.73 0.38
N VAL A 102 -15.52 -4.34 1.43
CA VAL A 102 -14.52 -3.68 2.28
C VAL A 102 -13.24 -3.44 1.48
N PHE A 103 -12.72 -4.44 0.77
CA PHE A 103 -11.52 -4.31 -0.05
C PHE A 103 -11.67 -3.21 -1.13
N ASP A 104 -12.80 -3.16 -1.84
CA ASP A 104 -13.07 -2.15 -2.86
C ASP A 104 -13.15 -0.73 -2.28
N LYS A 105 -13.64 -0.59 -1.05
CA LYS A 105 -13.66 0.69 -0.34
C LYS A 105 -12.24 1.13 -0.01
N GLU A 106 -11.44 0.27 0.61
CA GLU A 106 -10.06 0.61 0.99
C GLU A 106 -9.17 0.83 -0.24
N LEU A 107 -9.37 0.08 -1.34
CA LEU A 107 -8.68 0.31 -2.61
C LEU A 107 -8.95 1.70 -3.19
N ARG A 108 -10.14 2.27 -2.99
CA ARG A 108 -10.43 3.65 -3.39
C ARG A 108 -9.66 4.66 -2.52
N ALA A 109 -9.66 4.49 -1.21
CA ALA A 109 -8.90 5.36 -0.30
C ALA A 109 -7.39 5.34 -0.60
N HIS A 110 -6.86 4.16 -0.93
CA HIS A 110 -5.48 3.99 -1.39
C HIS A 110 -5.20 4.78 -2.68
N LYS A 111 -6.08 4.71 -3.69
CA LYS A 111 -5.96 5.47 -4.94
C LYS A 111 -6.00 6.98 -4.71
N GLU A 112 -6.84 7.45 -3.80
CA GLU A 112 -6.91 8.87 -3.41
C GLU A 112 -5.59 9.33 -2.77
N THR A 113 -4.99 8.48 -1.93
CA THR A 113 -3.68 8.75 -1.30
C THR A 113 -2.56 8.84 -2.34
N TRP A 114 -2.51 7.94 -3.33
CA TRP A 114 -1.51 8.04 -4.39
C TRP A 114 -1.73 9.23 -5.32
N ALA A 115 -2.97 9.64 -5.55
CA ALA A 115 -3.26 10.87 -6.29
C ALA A 115 -2.74 12.10 -5.54
N MET A 116 -2.87 12.13 -4.20
CA MET A 116 -2.28 13.17 -3.35
C MET A 116 -0.76 13.18 -3.47
N ILE A 117 -0.09 12.03 -3.33
CA ILE A 117 1.36 11.91 -3.43
C ILE A 117 1.86 12.36 -4.80
N THR A 118 1.18 11.96 -5.87
CA THR A 118 1.49 12.39 -7.25
C THR A 118 1.41 13.91 -7.37
N SER A 119 0.35 14.52 -6.82
CA SER A 119 0.15 15.97 -6.87
C SER A 119 1.20 16.72 -6.05
N THR A 120 1.53 16.22 -4.85
CA THR A 120 2.58 16.78 -4.00
C THR A 120 3.93 16.73 -4.70
N LEU A 121 4.29 15.58 -5.28
CA LEU A 121 5.55 15.41 -6.02
C LEU A 121 5.65 16.39 -7.19
N TRP A 122 4.57 16.53 -7.96
CA TRP A 122 4.49 17.46 -9.09
C TRP A 122 4.75 18.90 -8.65
N GLN A 123 4.01 19.37 -7.64
CA GLN A 123 4.13 20.72 -7.12
C GLN A 123 5.47 20.98 -6.46
N ALA A 124 5.97 20.05 -5.66
CA ALA A 124 7.26 20.14 -4.99
C ALA A 124 8.44 20.24 -5.96
N ALA A 125 8.33 19.61 -7.13
CA ALA A 125 9.34 19.68 -8.18
C ALA A 125 9.20 20.92 -9.09
N GLY A 126 8.26 21.81 -8.80
CA GLY A 126 8.05 23.07 -9.54
C GLY A 126 7.11 22.94 -10.74
N GLY A 127 6.29 21.89 -10.79
CA GLY A 127 5.32 21.70 -11.86
C GLY A 127 4.09 22.60 -11.70
N ASP A 128 3.69 23.24 -12.79
CA ASP A 128 2.50 24.10 -12.81
C ASP A 128 1.20 23.29 -12.96
N GLY A 129 0.14 23.75 -12.29
CA GLY A 129 -1.21 23.20 -12.46
C GLY A 129 -1.38 21.74 -12.02
N PRO A 130 -2.41 21.02 -12.52
CA PRO A 130 -2.65 19.63 -12.15
C PRO A 130 -1.53 18.70 -12.66
N SER A 131 -1.19 17.67 -11.88
CA SER A 131 -0.18 16.68 -12.28
C SER A 131 -0.59 15.97 -13.58
N PRO A 132 0.31 15.82 -14.57
CA PRO A 132 0.03 15.09 -15.79
C PRO A 132 -0.38 13.63 -15.54
N GLU A 133 -1.31 13.13 -16.35
CA GLU A 133 -1.84 11.77 -16.24
C GLU A 133 -0.73 10.70 -16.33
N LEU A 134 0.28 10.91 -17.16
CA LEU A 134 1.42 9.99 -17.27
C LEU A 134 2.18 9.86 -15.93
N LEU A 135 2.40 10.95 -15.21
CA LEU A 135 3.05 10.90 -13.90
C LEU A 135 2.22 10.07 -12.92
N ARG A 136 0.91 10.29 -12.90
CA ARG A 136 -0.03 9.53 -12.07
C ARG A 136 0.01 8.03 -12.39
N GLN A 137 0.09 7.65 -13.66
CA GLN A 137 0.20 6.26 -14.09
C GLN A 137 1.52 5.63 -13.64
N ILE A 138 2.64 6.32 -13.82
CA ILE A 138 3.96 5.84 -13.41
C ILE A 138 4.04 5.69 -11.88
N VAL A 139 3.55 6.67 -11.11
CA VAL A 139 3.49 6.57 -9.63
C VAL A 139 2.64 5.36 -9.20
N ASN A 140 1.41 5.22 -9.73
CA ASN A 140 0.54 4.10 -9.34
C ASN A 140 1.10 2.73 -9.72
N THR A 141 1.75 2.61 -10.89
CA THR A 141 2.35 1.35 -11.33
C THR A 141 3.55 1.00 -10.46
N HIS A 142 4.47 1.93 -10.25
CA HIS A 142 5.73 1.65 -9.56
C HIS A 142 5.58 1.55 -8.05
N LEU A 143 4.64 2.26 -7.44
CA LEU A 143 4.31 2.10 -6.01
C LEU A 143 3.26 1.02 -5.78
N SER A 144 2.93 0.21 -6.80
CA SER A 144 1.99 -0.88 -6.64
C SER A 144 2.58 -2.01 -5.79
N PRO A 145 1.79 -2.64 -4.91
CA PRO A 145 2.18 -3.89 -4.28
C PRO A 145 2.50 -5.00 -5.29
N MET A 146 1.94 -4.95 -6.51
CA MET A 146 2.24 -5.90 -7.59
C MET A 146 3.61 -5.68 -8.20
N PHE A 147 4.05 -4.44 -8.34
CA PHE A 147 5.42 -4.15 -8.75
C PHE A 147 6.41 -4.74 -7.72
N THR A 148 6.12 -4.57 -6.43
CA THR A 148 6.88 -5.23 -5.35
C THR A 148 6.95 -6.75 -5.53
N GLN A 149 5.82 -7.40 -5.82
CA GLN A 149 5.80 -8.86 -6.03
C GLN A 149 6.60 -9.30 -7.25
N ALA A 150 6.49 -8.57 -8.37
CA ALA A 150 7.27 -8.87 -9.58
C ALA A 150 8.77 -8.77 -9.31
N VAL A 151 9.21 -7.73 -8.58
CA VAL A 151 10.63 -7.59 -8.20
C VAL A 151 11.07 -8.75 -7.28
N LEU A 152 10.27 -9.08 -6.26
CA LEU A 152 10.64 -10.11 -5.29
C LEU A 152 10.62 -11.54 -5.86
N ARG A 153 9.71 -11.84 -6.81
CA ARG A 153 9.49 -13.21 -7.30
C ARG A 153 10.12 -13.45 -8.66
N ASP A 154 9.94 -12.52 -9.59
CA ASP A 154 10.31 -12.74 -10.99
C ASP A 154 11.72 -12.21 -11.28
N ALA A 155 12.09 -11.09 -10.65
CA ALA A 155 13.44 -10.55 -10.74
C ALA A 155 14.38 -11.03 -9.61
N GLU A 156 13.88 -11.87 -8.69
CA GLU A 156 14.63 -12.40 -7.53
C GLU A 156 15.33 -11.30 -6.70
N GLY A 157 14.71 -10.11 -6.62
CA GLY A 157 15.24 -8.92 -5.97
C GLY A 157 14.79 -8.74 -4.53
N THR A 158 14.99 -7.51 -4.02
CA THR A 158 14.61 -7.09 -2.67
C THR A 158 13.59 -5.95 -2.69
N ALA A 159 12.97 -5.66 -1.54
CA ALA A 159 12.13 -4.48 -1.40
C ALA A 159 12.91 -3.18 -1.65
N ASP A 160 14.19 -3.12 -1.26
CA ASP A 160 15.06 -1.98 -1.52
C ASP A 160 15.29 -1.79 -3.03
N LEU A 161 15.49 -2.88 -3.78
CA LEU A 161 15.62 -2.81 -5.23
C LEU A 161 14.34 -2.32 -5.91
N ALA A 162 13.17 -2.77 -5.42
CA ALA A 162 11.90 -2.26 -5.90
C ALA A 162 11.77 -0.75 -5.66
N ALA A 163 12.15 -0.27 -4.47
CA ALA A 163 12.15 1.15 -4.14
C ALA A 163 13.11 1.96 -5.00
N GLU A 164 14.30 1.44 -5.29
CA GLU A 164 15.27 2.08 -6.18
C GLU A 164 14.72 2.23 -7.60
N TRP A 165 14.15 1.15 -8.15
CA TRP A 165 13.56 1.18 -9.50
C TRP A 165 12.34 2.08 -9.59
N ALA A 166 11.47 2.06 -8.58
CA ALA A 166 10.31 2.94 -8.50
C ALA A 166 10.75 4.41 -8.44
N THR A 167 11.69 4.75 -7.55
CA THR A 167 12.24 6.10 -7.44
C THR A 167 12.84 6.56 -8.76
N THR A 168 13.65 5.73 -9.40
CA THR A 168 14.32 6.04 -10.66
C THR A 168 13.32 6.30 -11.78
N ALA A 169 12.31 5.44 -11.93
CA ALA A 169 11.27 5.59 -12.94
C ALA A 169 10.46 6.87 -12.72
N ILE A 170 9.96 7.09 -11.51
CA ILE A 170 9.14 8.25 -11.15
C ILE A 170 9.94 9.55 -11.33
N ALA A 171 11.15 9.64 -10.78
CA ALA A 171 11.98 10.83 -10.89
C ALA A 171 12.37 11.15 -12.34
N SER A 172 12.63 10.12 -13.15
CA SER A 172 12.96 10.31 -14.58
C SER A 172 11.75 10.84 -15.36
N THR A 173 10.56 10.26 -15.14
CA THR A 173 9.31 10.76 -15.73
C THR A 173 9.02 12.20 -15.31
N LEU A 174 9.20 12.51 -14.02
CA LEU A 174 8.97 13.86 -13.50
C LEU A 174 9.87 14.90 -14.18
N ARG A 175 11.18 14.64 -14.27
CA ARG A 175 12.13 15.54 -14.94
C ARG A 175 11.81 15.70 -16.43
N GLN A 176 11.40 14.63 -17.11
CA GLN A 176 10.98 14.69 -18.50
C GLN A 176 9.77 15.61 -18.69
N LEU A 177 8.75 15.48 -17.83
CA LEU A 177 7.54 16.28 -17.90
C LEU A 177 7.81 17.76 -17.60
N LEU A 178 8.62 18.06 -16.59
CA LEU A 178 9.03 19.44 -16.28
C LEU A 178 9.84 20.08 -17.42
N GLY A 179 10.74 19.31 -18.04
CA GLY A 179 11.49 19.76 -19.20
C GLY A 179 10.59 20.11 -20.39
N ALA A 180 9.50 19.37 -20.61
CA ALA A 180 8.53 19.67 -21.65
C ALA A 180 7.75 20.97 -21.37
N GLN A 181 7.42 21.26 -20.10
CA GLN A 181 6.76 22.52 -19.74
C GLN A 181 7.63 23.75 -20.02
N GLY A 182 8.94 23.67 -19.74
CA GLY A 182 9.88 24.77 -19.97
C GLY A 182 10.19 25.05 -21.45
N VAL A 183 9.74 24.20 -22.38
CA VAL A 183 9.92 24.38 -23.84
C VAL A 183 8.71 25.06 -24.48
N GLU A 184 7.57 25.12 -23.79
CA GLU A 184 6.32 25.74 -24.29
C GLU A 184 6.06 27.15 -23.72
N ALA A 185 6.90 27.66 -22.81
CA ALA A 185 6.83 29.01 -22.23
C ALA A 185 7.80 29.99 -22.91
#